data_AF-A0A7Y4QBV7-F1
#
_entry.id   AF-A0A7Y4QBV7-F1
#
_cell.length_a   1.000
_cell.length_b   1.000
_cell.length_c   1.000
_cell.angle_alpha   90.00
_cell.angle_beta   90.00
_cell.angle_gamma   90.00
#
_symmetry.space_group_name_H-M   'P 1'
#
loop_
_entity.id
_entity.type
_entity.pdbx_description
1 polymer ?
#
loop_
_entity_poly.entity_id
_entity_poly.type
_entity_poly.pdbx_seq_one_letter_code
_entity_poly.pdbx_strand_id
1 'polypeptide(L)'
;MRKKLAEEVGARKKFRGVFARFGKKVNYKGYSEETVLVEQIVDAETNQVMCDHLWFSMTKGFEKLNLTSGNVLQFDARIKEYKKGYKNSAHKINNTSKDFKLSHPTNISLVKKPI
;
A
#
# COMPACT_ATOMS: atom_id res chain seq x y z
N MET A 1 -13.41 5.58 -2.92
CA MET A 1 -12.96 4.38 -3.67
C MET A 1 -11.82 4.81 -4.56
N ARG A 2 -10.72 4.06 -4.62
CA ARG A 2 -9.56 4.39 -5.46
C ARG A 2 -9.85 4.05 -6.93
N LYS A 3 -10.42 5.02 -7.65
CA LYS A 3 -10.93 4.84 -9.03
C LYS A 3 -9.84 4.38 -10.00
N LYS A 4 -8.64 4.94 -9.93
CA LYS A 4 -7.53 4.61 -10.84
C LYS A 4 -7.05 3.17 -10.70
N LEU A 5 -6.92 2.68 -9.47
CA LEU A 5 -6.64 1.27 -9.23
C LEU A 5 -7.80 0.35 -9.69
N ALA A 6 -9.03 0.84 -9.79
CA ALA A 6 -10.17 0.05 -10.25
C ALA A 6 -10.07 -0.30 -11.74
N GLU A 7 -9.47 0.59 -12.54
CA GLU A 7 -9.34 0.43 -14.00
C GLU A 7 -8.39 -0.71 -14.37
N GLU A 8 -7.49 -1.10 -13.46
CA GLU A 8 -6.37 -2.02 -13.73
C GLU A 8 -6.32 -3.22 -12.76
N VAL A 9 -7.48 -3.63 -12.24
CA VAL A 9 -7.56 -4.74 -11.27
C VAL A 9 -6.95 -6.02 -11.84
N GLY A 10 -6.12 -6.67 -11.03
CA GLY A 10 -5.46 -7.92 -11.38
C GLY A 10 -4.09 -7.72 -12.01
N ALA A 11 -3.78 -6.54 -12.55
CA ALA A 11 -2.49 -6.21 -13.14
C ALA A 11 -1.38 -6.18 -12.07
N ARG A 12 -0.16 -6.56 -12.49
CA ARG A 12 1.06 -6.37 -11.72
C ARG A 12 1.90 -5.32 -12.45
N LYS A 13 2.19 -4.22 -11.76
CA LYS A 13 2.89 -3.06 -12.34
C LYS A 13 3.93 -2.55 -11.37
N LYS A 14 4.76 -1.64 -11.87
CA LYS A 14 5.76 -0.92 -11.12
C LYS A 14 5.20 0.43 -10.68
N PHE A 15 5.39 0.76 -9.42
CA PHE A 15 4.92 1.99 -8.80
C PHE A 15 6.08 2.74 -8.17
N ARG A 16 5.89 4.06 -8.01
CA ARG A 16 6.73 4.90 -7.16
C ARG A 16 5.87 5.55 -6.07
N GLY A 17 6.47 5.83 -4.93
CA GLY A 17 5.81 6.46 -3.79
C GLY A 17 6.81 6.97 -2.76
N VAL A 18 6.41 7.93 -1.94
CA VAL A 18 7.27 8.51 -0.91
C VAL A 18 7.05 7.74 0.39
N PHE A 19 8.11 7.20 0.95
CA PHE A 19 8.06 6.67 2.32
C PHE A 19 7.81 7.83 3.30
N ALA A 20 6.72 7.75 4.05
CA ALA A 20 6.37 8.74 5.06
C ALA A 20 6.85 8.34 6.44
N ARG A 21 6.44 7.16 6.92
CA ARG A 21 6.78 6.68 8.27
C ARG A 21 6.49 5.19 8.47
N PHE A 22 7.06 4.65 9.53
CA PHE A 22 6.62 3.37 10.10
C PHE A 22 5.38 3.54 10.97
N GLY A 23 4.61 2.48 11.10
CA GLY A 23 3.47 2.37 12.00
C GLY A 23 3.38 0.97 12.58
N LYS A 24 2.46 0.76 13.53
CA LYS A 24 2.23 -0.55 14.15
C LYS A 24 0.78 -0.95 13.98
N LYS A 25 0.56 -2.22 13.65
CA LYS A 25 -0.76 -2.83 13.58
C LYS A 25 -0.81 -3.99 14.56
N VAL A 26 -1.78 -3.95 15.47
CA VAL A 26 -2.07 -5.08 16.36
C VAL A 26 -2.93 -6.09 15.60
N ASN A 27 -2.45 -7.32 15.53
CA ASN A 27 -3.16 -8.44 14.91
C ASN A 27 -3.85 -9.32 15.96
N TYR A 28 -4.51 -10.36 15.47
CA TYR A 28 -5.16 -11.36 16.31
C TYR A 28 -4.19 -11.92 17.38
N LYS A 29 -4.65 -12.02 18.62
CA LYS A 29 -3.87 -12.40 19.83
C LYS A 29 -2.80 -11.39 20.30
N GLY A 30 -2.81 -10.15 19.82
CA GLY A 30 -1.96 -9.08 20.36
C GLY A 30 -0.56 -8.97 19.73
N TYR A 31 -0.24 -9.79 18.73
CA TYR A 31 0.99 -9.64 17.98
C TYR A 31 1.00 -8.32 17.22
N SER A 32 2.00 -7.47 17.45
CA SER A 32 2.20 -6.25 16.69
C SER A 32 3.05 -6.50 15.46
N GLU A 33 2.55 -6.12 14.29
CA GLU A 33 3.33 -6.06 13.06
C GLU A 33 3.68 -4.61 12.74
N GLU A 34 4.93 -4.38 12.35
CA GLU A 34 5.34 -3.10 11.80
C GLU A 34 4.77 -2.92 10.37
N THR A 35 4.47 -1.68 10.03
CA THR A 35 3.86 -1.28 8.76
C THR A 35 4.58 -0.07 8.20
N VAL A 36 4.53 0.08 6.89
CA VAL A 36 5.19 1.13 6.11
C VAL A 36 4.10 1.98 5.46
N LEU A 37 4.05 3.28 5.77
CA LEU A 37 3.21 4.24 5.07
C LEU A 37 3.94 4.78 3.86
N VAL A 38 3.34 4.61 2.69
CA VAL A 38 3.81 5.20 1.44
C VAL A 38 2.75 6.15 0.91
N GLU A 39 3.16 7.37 0.58
CA GLU A 39 2.33 8.46 0.09
C GLU A 39 2.64 8.80 -1.37
N GLN A 40 1.77 9.58 -2.01
CA GLN A 40 1.92 10.08 -3.38
C GLN A 40 2.26 8.95 -4.38
N ILE A 41 1.44 7.89 -4.39
CA ILE A 41 1.75 6.71 -5.18
C ILE A 41 1.36 6.94 -6.64
N VAL A 42 2.34 6.79 -7.52
CA VAL A 42 2.20 6.94 -8.98
C VAL A 42 2.57 5.65 -9.71
N ASP A 43 2.01 5.49 -10.91
CA ASP A 43 2.48 4.53 -11.88
C ASP A 43 3.90 4.91 -12.35
N ALA A 44 4.84 3.97 -12.32
CA ALA A 44 6.23 4.28 -12.60
C ALA A 44 6.50 4.61 -14.09
N GLU A 45 5.68 4.10 -15.00
CA GLU A 45 5.80 4.28 -16.45
C GLU A 45 5.10 5.57 -16.90
N THR A 46 3.87 5.79 -16.45
CA THR A 46 3.05 6.92 -16.93
C THR A 46 3.11 8.15 -16.04
N ASN A 47 3.71 8.06 -14.83
CA ASN A 47 3.63 9.08 -13.77
C ASN A 47 2.19 9.40 -13.32
N GLN A 48 1.21 8.57 -13.67
CA GLN A 48 -0.17 8.82 -13.27
C GLN A 48 -0.35 8.57 -11.77
N VAL A 49 -1.00 9.51 -11.07
CA VAL A 49 -1.36 9.34 -9.65
C VAL A 49 -2.38 8.21 -9.51
N MET A 50 -2.02 7.19 -8.73
CA MET A 50 -2.83 6.00 -8.51
C MET A 50 -3.58 6.06 -7.18
N CYS A 51 -2.94 6.58 -6.13
CA CYS A 51 -3.59 6.87 -4.85
C CYS A 51 -2.72 7.74 -3.92
N ASP A 52 -3.38 8.45 -3.01
CA ASP A 52 -2.71 9.38 -2.08
C ASP A 52 -1.80 8.67 -1.08
N HIS A 53 -2.26 7.56 -0.49
CA HIS A 53 -1.47 6.78 0.47
C HIS A 53 -1.93 5.33 0.57
N LEU A 54 -0.97 4.46 0.94
CA LEU A 54 -1.20 3.06 1.30
C LEU A 54 -0.27 2.61 2.42
N TRP A 55 -0.83 1.83 3.33
CA TRP A 55 -0.08 1.08 4.32
C TRP A 55 0.28 -0.29 3.78
N PHE A 56 1.55 -0.67 3.92
CA PHE A 56 2.05 -2.01 3.65
C PHE A 56 2.50 -2.68 4.93
N SER A 57 2.42 -4.01 5.02
CA SER A 57 3.15 -4.75 6.05
C SER A 57 4.66 -4.58 5.83
N MET A 58 5.42 -4.53 6.91
CA MET A 58 6.87 -4.62 6.83
C MET A 58 7.26 -5.97 6.20
N THR A 59 8.00 -5.93 5.10
CA THR A 59 8.48 -7.13 4.39
C THR A 59 10.00 -7.13 4.38
N LYS A 60 10.62 -8.29 4.14
CA LYS A 60 12.07 -8.40 3.93
C LYS A 60 12.62 -7.45 2.86
N GLY A 61 11.79 -7.00 1.91
CA GLY A 61 12.18 -5.99 0.92
C GLY A 61 12.37 -4.61 1.53
N PHE A 62 11.49 -4.22 2.45
CA PHE A 62 11.60 -2.95 3.19
C PHE A 62 12.70 -3.00 4.25
N GLU A 63 12.83 -4.11 4.99
CA GLU A 63 13.85 -4.29 6.05
C GLU A 63 15.29 -4.13 5.55
N LYS A 64 15.55 -4.43 4.27
CA LYS A 64 16.86 -4.27 3.64
C LYS A 64 17.22 -2.82 3.33
N LEU A 65 16.27 -1.91 3.42
CA LEU A 65 16.45 -0.50 3.08
C LEU A 65 16.54 0.31 4.38
N ASN A 66 17.48 1.25 4.43
CA ASN A 66 17.54 2.22 5.51
C ASN A 66 16.59 3.39 5.20
N LEU A 67 15.30 3.22 5.51
CA LEU A 67 14.26 4.17 5.13
C LEU A 67 14.23 5.38 6.05
N THR A 68 14.31 6.57 5.44
CA THR A 68 14.07 7.87 6.10
C THR A 68 12.89 8.56 5.42
N SER A 69 12.05 9.25 6.20
CA SER A 69 10.92 10.02 5.67
C SER A 69 11.34 10.88 4.48
N GLY A 70 10.55 10.87 3.40
CA GLY A 70 10.84 11.56 2.14
C GLY A 70 11.60 10.71 1.12
N ASN A 71 12.08 9.52 1.49
CA ASN A 71 12.68 8.61 0.52
C ASN A 71 11.68 8.17 -0.56
N VAL A 72 12.08 8.29 -1.83
CA VAL A 72 11.28 7.78 -2.94
C VAL A 72 11.58 6.29 -3.13
N LEU A 73 10.53 5.50 -3.00
CA LEU A 73 10.52 4.07 -3.21
C LEU A 73 10.06 3.76 -4.63
N GLN A 74 10.64 2.72 -5.22
CA GLN A 74 10.11 2.03 -6.38
C GLN A 74 9.84 0.58 -6.02
N PHE A 75 8.72 0.03 -6.44
CA PHE A 75 8.35 -1.36 -6.13
C PHE A 75 7.34 -1.91 -7.14
N ASP A 76 7.32 -3.23 -7.30
CA ASP A 76 6.31 -3.92 -8.08
C ASP A 76 5.19 -4.40 -7.16
N ALA A 77 3.93 -4.16 -7.53
CA ALA A 77 2.78 -4.62 -6.76
C ALA A 77 1.63 -5.08 -7.66
N ARG A 78 0.74 -5.91 -7.10
CA ARG A 78 -0.48 -6.35 -7.76
C ARG A 78 -1.67 -5.55 -7.27
N ILE A 79 -2.43 -4.99 -8.20
CA ILE A 79 -3.67 -4.29 -7.94
C ILE A 79 -4.74 -5.33 -7.59
N LYS A 80 -5.34 -5.21 -6.40
CA LYS A 80 -6.40 -6.12 -5.92
C LYS A 80 -7.58 -5.35 -5.37
N GLU A 81 -8.76 -5.91 -5.59
CA GLU A 81 -9.97 -5.54 -4.85
C GLU A 81 -9.85 -5.97 -3.38
N TYR A 82 -10.40 -5.16 -2.47
CA TYR A 82 -10.62 -5.54 -1.09
C TYR A 82 -11.91 -4.92 -0.56
N LYS A 83 -12.50 -5.55 0.46
CA LYS A 83 -13.62 -4.99 1.21
C LYS A 83 -13.06 -4.15 2.36
N LYS A 84 -13.48 -2.89 2.46
CA LYS A 84 -13.16 -1.99 3.58
C LYS A 84 -14.41 -1.69 4.39
N GLY A 85 -14.24 -1.17 5.60
CA GLY A 85 -15.33 -0.83 6.51
C GLY A 85 -15.50 -1.87 7.61
N TYR A 86 -16.49 -1.64 8.47
CA TYR A 86 -16.73 -2.42 9.67
C TYR A 86 -17.84 -3.46 9.44
N LYS A 87 -17.59 -4.70 9.85
CA LYS A 87 -18.59 -5.78 9.88
C LYS A 87 -18.59 -6.40 11.27
N ASN A 88 -19.76 -6.46 11.90
CA ASN A 88 -19.99 -7.16 13.15
C ASN A 88 -21.27 -7.98 13.05
N SER A 89 -21.09 -9.30 12.90
CA SER A 89 -22.21 -10.23 12.75
C SER A 89 -23.08 -10.33 14.01
N ALA A 90 -22.50 -10.21 15.21
CA ALA A 90 -23.24 -10.30 16.47
C ALA A 90 -24.25 -9.16 16.64
N HIS A 91 -23.91 -7.97 16.15
CA HIS A 91 -24.79 -6.80 16.16
C HIS A 91 -25.50 -6.56 14.82
N LYS A 92 -25.42 -7.50 13.86
CA LYS A 92 -25.99 -7.36 12.50
C LYS A 92 -25.53 -6.09 11.76
N ILE A 93 -24.34 -5.57 12.07
CA ILE A 93 -23.77 -4.38 11.42
C ILE A 93 -22.95 -4.82 10.22
N ASN A 94 -23.24 -4.25 9.04
CA ASN A 94 -22.42 -4.43 7.85
C ASN A 94 -22.28 -3.12 7.06
N ASN A 95 -21.24 -2.36 7.38
CA ASN A 95 -20.88 -1.11 6.71
C ASN A 95 -19.70 -1.32 5.75
N THR A 96 -19.61 -2.50 5.14
CA THR A 96 -18.51 -2.81 4.22
C THR A 96 -18.77 -2.25 2.83
N SER A 97 -17.72 -1.74 2.19
CA SER A 97 -17.72 -1.25 0.81
C SER A 97 -16.54 -1.81 0.04
N LYS A 98 -16.67 -1.86 -1.29
CA LYS A 98 -15.59 -2.25 -2.19
C LYS A 98 -14.57 -1.12 -2.35
N ASP A 99 -13.29 -1.46 -2.33
CA ASP A 99 -12.18 -0.56 -2.63
C ASP A 99 -11.00 -1.35 -3.22
N PHE A 100 -9.92 -0.66 -3.56
CA PHE A 100 -8.76 -1.25 -4.23
C PHE A 100 -7.47 -0.95 -3.48
N LYS A 101 -6.51 -1.87 -3.56
CA LYS A 101 -5.22 -1.78 -2.90
C LYS A 101 -4.09 -2.30 -3.79
N LEU A 102 -2.87 -1.88 -3.46
CA LEU A 102 -1.65 -2.54 -3.93
C LEU A 102 -1.27 -3.65 -2.95
N SER A 103 -0.91 -4.81 -3.48
CA SER A 103 -0.63 -6.01 -2.68
C SER A 103 0.61 -6.74 -3.21
N HIS A 104 1.26 -7.50 -2.32
CA HIS A 104 2.47 -8.27 -2.65
C HIS A 104 3.57 -7.37 -3.23
N PRO A 105 4.01 -6.33 -2.48
CA PRO A 105 5.13 -5.49 -2.92
C PRO A 105 6.40 -6.34 -3.02
N THR A 106 7.10 -6.25 -4.14
CA THR A 106 8.40 -6.90 -4.38
C THR A 106 9.33 -5.95 -5.11
N ASN A 107 10.60 -6.34 -5.29
CA ASN A 107 11.60 -5.55 -6.02
C ASN A 107 11.70 -4.10 -5.51
N ILE A 108 11.63 -3.96 -4.18
CA ILE A 108 11.59 -2.68 -3.50
C ILE A 108 13.00 -2.08 -3.50
N SER A 109 13.13 -0.84 -3.96
CA SER A 109 14.39 -0.10 -3.97
C SER A 109 14.17 1.40 -3.76
N LEU A 110 15.24 2.08 -3.36
CA LEU A 110 15.29 3.54 -3.31
C LEU A 110 15.65 4.10 -4.68
N VAL A 111 15.01 5.20 -5.08
CA VAL A 111 15.31 5.93 -6.32
C VAL A 111 15.50 7.42 -6.04
N LYS A 112 16.34 8.08 -6.84
CA LYS A 112 16.56 9.55 -6.74
C LYS A 112 15.57 10.36 -7.57
N LYS A 113 14.70 9.70 -8.34
CA LYS A 113 13.76 10.37 -9.24
C LYS A 113 12.61 10.97 -8.41
N PRO A 114 12.28 12.25 -8.58
CA PRO A 114 11.10 12.82 -7.94
C PRO A 114 9.82 12.12 -8.45
N ILE A 115 8.75 12.26 -7.65
CA ILE A 115 7.40 11.83 -8.00
C ILE A 115 6.73 12.92 -8.83
#